data_AF-A0A452XTP8-F1
#
_entry.id   AF-A0A452XTP8-F1
#
_cell.length_a   1.000
_cell.length_b   1.000
_cell.length_c   1.000
_cell.angle_alpha   90.00
_cell.angle_beta   90.00
_cell.angle_gamma   90.00
#
_symmetry.space_group_name_H-M   'P 1'
#
loop_
_entity.id
_entity.type
_entity.pdbx_description
1 polymer ?
#
loop_
_entity_poly.entity_id
_entity_poly.type
_entity_poly.pdbx_seq_one_letter_code
_entity_poly.pdbx_strand_id
1 'polypeptide(L)'
;MWNGCLSAGLASASPTRTAKHPSRKSYLRRFHTYEYARHFVSACTSLLGLEGRLGGIKFKGRIVKVDAFPIGIDAQHFKESLDLNAVKGEITEFKSVFAGPKVMLGVDRLDMIKGLLQKLLAFEKFLEENKGWESKVVLLQIAAPTRSDVPEYQELKSQVHEMVGRVNGKFGTFKTYPIIYLDKTVEFEALCALYAITDVALITSLRDGMNLVSYEYVACQESNKGVLILSEFAGAAQSLGAGAIVVNPWNIAEVAGAIKHALDMLPDERERRHKHNYKIVSAHTAQEWAKNYVW
;
A
#
# COMPACT_ATOMS: atom_id res chain seq x y z
N MET A 1 -24.54 4.16 -23.91
CA MET A 1 -23.40 3.27 -23.62
C MET A 1 -23.17 3.00 -22.13
N TRP A 2 -23.32 3.99 -21.23
CA TRP A 2 -23.11 3.81 -19.78
C TRP A 2 -24.13 2.90 -19.06
N ASN A 3 -25.43 2.97 -19.42
CA ASN A 3 -26.47 2.08 -18.85
C ASN A 3 -26.25 0.59 -19.14
N GLY A 4 -25.58 0.26 -20.26
CA GLY A 4 -25.29 -1.12 -20.65
C GLY A 4 -24.17 -1.76 -19.82
N CYS A 5 -23.16 -0.99 -19.42
CA CYS A 5 -22.02 -1.50 -18.67
C CYS A 5 -22.36 -1.79 -17.20
N LEU A 6 -23.15 -0.91 -16.56
CA LEU A 6 -23.65 -1.10 -15.20
C LEU A 6 -24.68 -2.24 -15.09
N SER A 7 -25.57 -2.36 -16.09
CA SER A 7 -26.54 -3.47 -16.15
C SER A 7 -25.89 -4.81 -16.48
N ALA A 8 -24.85 -4.84 -17.33
CA ALA A 8 -24.04 -6.03 -17.58
C ALA A 8 -23.24 -6.45 -16.34
N GLY A 9 -22.67 -5.49 -15.61
CA GLY A 9 -21.99 -5.75 -14.33
C GLY A 9 -22.91 -6.41 -13.31
N LEU A 10 -24.18 -6.00 -13.23
CA LEU A 10 -25.23 -6.62 -12.39
C LEU A 10 -25.76 -7.96 -12.91
N ALA A 11 -25.60 -8.25 -14.21
CA ALA A 11 -26.15 -9.44 -14.88
C ALA A 11 -25.18 -10.62 -15.05
N SER A 12 -23.86 -10.43 -14.88
CA SER A 12 -22.82 -11.43 -15.21
C SER A 12 -22.66 -12.63 -14.25
N ALA A 13 -23.65 -12.92 -13.40
CA ALA A 13 -23.66 -14.13 -12.57
C ALA A 13 -24.42 -15.28 -13.28
N SER A 14 -23.84 -15.84 -14.34
CA SER A 14 -24.34 -17.07 -14.97
C SER A 14 -23.87 -18.33 -14.20
N PRO A 15 -24.72 -19.38 -14.08
CA PRO A 15 -24.49 -20.46 -13.14
C PRO A 15 -23.71 -21.61 -13.76
N THR A 16 -22.59 -22.01 -13.14
CA THR A 16 -22.08 -23.37 -13.31
C THR A 16 -23.06 -24.36 -12.70
N ARG A 17 -23.37 -25.38 -13.50
CA ARG A 17 -24.50 -26.31 -13.33
C ARG A 17 -24.14 -27.36 -12.28
N THR A 18 -25.14 -27.80 -11.52
CA THR A 18 -25.19 -28.93 -10.56
C THR A 18 -24.90 -28.63 -9.07
N ALA A 19 -25.93 -28.15 -8.36
CA ALA A 19 -26.15 -28.50 -6.95
C ALA A 19 -27.64 -28.31 -6.61
N LYS A 20 -28.29 -29.39 -6.17
CA LYS A 20 -29.70 -29.44 -5.73
C LYS A 20 -29.82 -28.85 -4.32
N HIS A 21 -29.99 -27.55 -4.18
CA HIS A 21 -30.64 -26.91 -3.03
C HIS A 21 -31.02 -25.47 -3.43
N PRO A 22 -32.26 -24.99 -3.18
CA PRO A 22 -32.63 -23.61 -3.45
C PRO A 22 -32.07 -22.73 -2.33
N SER A 23 -30.75 -22.51 -2.31
CA SER A 23 -30.17 -21.48 -1.45
C SER A 23 -30.63 -20.12 -2.00
N ARG A 24 -31.18 -19.28 -1.12
CA ARG A 24 -31.40 -17.86 -1.39
C ARG A 24 -30.06 -17.27 -1.83
N LYS A 25 -29.82 -17.13 -3.14
CA LYS A 25 -28.65 -16.40 -3.66
C LYS A 25 -28.81 -14.93 -3.26
N SER A 26 -28.25 -14.55 -2.12
CA SER A 26 -28.05 -13.15 -1.76
C SER A 26 -27.03 -12.57 -2.74
N TYR A 27 -27.48 -11.65 -3.58
CA TYR A 27 -26.60 -10.92 -4.48
C TYR A 27 -25.77 -9.97 -3.62
N LEU A 28 -24.46 -10.19 -3.55
CA LEU A 28 -23.56 -9.45 -2.67
C LEU A 28 -22.50 -8.74 -3.52
N ARG A 29 -22.36 -7.43 -3.33
CA ARG A 29 -21.29 -6.61 -3.89
C ARG A 29 -20.39 -6.15 -2.74
N ARG A 30 -19.10 -6.46 -2.84
CA ARG A 30 -18.11 -6.17 -1.81
C ARG A 30 -17.09 -5.18 -2.34
N PHE A 31 -16.67 -4.25 -1.49
CA PHE A 31 -15.64 -3.26 -1.77
C PHE A 31 -14.53 -3.34 -0.72
N HIS A 32 -13.33 -2.83 -1.01
CA HIS A 32 -12.25 -2.81 -0.02
C HIS A 32 -12.47 -1.80 1.11
N THR A 33 -13.19 -0.72 0.83
CA THR A 33 -13.46 0.36 1.78
C THR A 33 -14.94 0.66 1.87
N TYR A 34 -15.37 1.16 3.03
CA TYR A 34 -16.75 1.58 3.25
C TYR A 34 -17.15 2.77 2.36
N GLU A 35 -16.20 3.64 2.06
CA GLU A 35 -16.38 4.77 1.16
C GLU A 35 -16.78 4.31 -0.26
N TYR A 36 -16.09 3.32 -0.82
CA TYR A 36 -16.41 2.81 -2.15
C TYR A 36 -17.76 2.10 -2.19
N ALA A 37 -18.11 1.38 -1.12
CA ALA A 37 -19.45 0.81 -0.95
C ALA A 37 -20.54 1.90 -0.96
N ARG A 38 -20.32 3.01 -0.24
CA ARG A 38 -21.23 4.16 -0.24
C ARG A 38 -21.34 4.84 -1.60
N HIS A 39 -20.22 5.07 -2.28
CA HIS A 39 -20.22 5.67 -3.62
C HIS A 39 -20.94 4.79 -4.64
N PHE A 40 -20.81 3.47 -4.55
CA PHE A 40 -21.56 2.56 -5.40
C PHE A 40 -23.07 2.65 -5.15
N VAL A 41 -23.51 2.63 -3.88
CA VAL A 41 -24.93 2.80 -3.53
C VAL A 41 -25.44 4.14 -4.06
N SER A 42 -24.70 5.23 -3.84
CA SER A 42 -25.07 6.56 -4.32
C SER A 42 -25.21 6.60 -5.84
N ALA A 43 -24.26 6.02 -6.58
CA ALA A 43 -24.31 5.97 -8.04
C ALA A 43 -25.53 5.18 -8.54
N CYS A 44 -25.86 4.05 -7.89
CA CYS A 44 -27.07 3.30 -8.20
C CYS A 44 -28.36 4.09 -7.92
N THR A 45 -28.40 4.87 -6.83
CA THR A 45 -29.56 5.71 -6.54
C THR A 45 -29.70 6.87 -7.52
N SER A 46 -28.61 7.58 -7.83
CA SER A 46 -28.63 8.79 -8.65
C SER A 46 -28.74 8.52 -10.15
N LEU A 47 -28.06 7.50 -10.67
CA LEU A 47 -28.00 7.24 -12.10
C LEU A 47 -29.09 6.28 -12.58
N LEU A 48 -29.51 5.33 -11.73
CA LEU A 48 -30.47 4.28 -12.10
C LEU A 48 -31.82 4.43 -11.40
N GLY A 49 -31.97 5.41 -10.50
CA GLY A 49 -33.22 5.63 -9.74
C GLY A 49 -33.57 4.47 -8.80
N LEU A 50 -32.60 3.66 -8.40
CA LEU A 50 -32.83 2.52 -7.51
C LEU A 50 -33.02 2.98 -6.06
N GLU A 51 -33.84 2.26 -5.29
CA GLU A 51 -33.96 2.47 -3.84
C GLU A 51 -32.71 1.86 -3.16
N GLY A 52 -31.86 2.72 -2.58
CA GLY A 52 -30.67 2.33 -1.83
C GLY A 52 -30.79 2.66 -0.35
N ARG A 53 -30.28 1.79 0.53
CA ARG A 53 -30.15 2.01 1.97
C ARG A 53 -28.73 1.65 2.43
N LEU A 54 -28.38 1.98 3.67
CA LEU A 54 -27.16 1.43 4.28
C LEU A 54 -27.20 -0.11 4.20
N GLY A 55 -26.22 -0.71 3.54
CA GLY A 55 -26.09 -2.16 3.41
C GLY A 55 -26.68 -2.77 2.14
N GLY A 56 -27.28 -2.01 1.22
CA GLY A 56 -27.70 -2.57 -0.07
C GLY A 56 -28.60 -1.72 -0.97
N ILE A 57 -28.84 -2.24 -2.17
CA ILE A 57 -29.72 -1.65 -3.19
C ILE A 57 -30.84 -2.63 -3.57
N LYS A 58 -32.05 -2.12 -3.83
CA LYS A 58 -33.15 -2.91 -4.36
C LYS A 58 -33.09 -2.92 -5.88
N PHE A 59 -32.92 -4.10 -6.47
CA PHE A 59 -32.82 -4.28 -7.92
C PHE A 59 -33.68 -5.46 -8.38
N LYS A 60 -34.60 -5.22 -9.32
CA LYS A 60 -35.51 -6.23 -9.89
C LYS A 60 -36.21 -7.10 -8.82
N GLY A 61 -36.75 -6.45 -7.79
CA GLY A 61 -37.46 -7.12 -6.69
C GLY A 61 -36.56 -7.87 -5.70
N ARG A 62 -35.24 -7.76 -5.82
CA ARG A 62 -34.26 -8.39 -4.92
C ARG A 62 -33.45 -7.34 -4.16
N ILE A 63 -32.97 -7.70 -2.97
CA ILE A 63 -32.00 -6.88 -2.23
C ILE A 63 -30.61 -7.37 -2.62
N VAL A 64 -29.80 -6.48 -3.19
CA VAL A 64 -28.37 -6.67 -3.40
C VAL A 64 -27.65 -6.08 -2.20
N LYS A 65 -27.07 -6.92 -1.35
CA LYS A 65 -26.31 -6.46 -0.19
C LYS A 65 -25.01 -5.80 -0.68
N VAL A 66 -24.65 -4.67 -0.10
CA VAL A 66 -23.43 -3.92 -0.40
C VAL A 66 -22.66 -3.73 0.90
N ASP A 67 -21.42 -4.18 0.93
CA ASP A 67 -20.63 -4.21 2.17
C ASP A 67 -19.13 -4.02 1.88
N ALA A 68 -18.34 -3.75 2.92
CA ALA A 68 -16.90 -3.53 2.82
C ALA A 68 -16.12 -4.67 3.48
N PHE A 69 -15.21 -5.28 2.72
CA PHE A 69 -14.34 -6.37 3.17
C PHE A 69 -12.91 -6.08 2.68
N PRO A 70 -12.07 -5.42 3.50
CA PRO A 70 -10.69 -5.17 3.15
C PRO A 70 -9.96 -6.50 2.97
N ILE A 71 -9.22 -6.64 1.87
CA ILE A 71 -8.41 -7.83 1.62
C ILE A 71 -7.15 -7.76 2.48
N GLY A 72 -6.83 -8.87 3.13
CA GLY A 72 -5.59 -9.06 3.89
C GLY A 72 -4.51 -9.79 3.10
N ILE A 73 -3.39 -10.08 3.76
CA ILE A 73 -2.31 -10.91 3.22
C ILE A 73 -2.24 -12.25 3.96
N ASP A 74 -1.43 -13.17 3.45
CA ASP A 74 -0.96 -14.32 4.25
C ASP A 74 0.22 -13.86 5.13
N ALA A 75 -0.10 -13.26 6.28
CA ALA A 75 0.92 -12.71 7.18
C ALA A 75 1.87 -13.80 7.73
N GLN A 76 1.37 -15.04 7.86
CA GLN A 76 2.14 -16.16 8.37
C GLN A 76 3.21 -16.59 7.36
N HIS A 77 2.87 -16.61 6.07
CA HIS A 77 3.85 -16.89 5.02
C HIS A 77 5.05 -15.92 5.09
N PHE A 78 4.81 -14.61 5.17
CA PHE A 78 5.89 -13.61 5.30
C PHE A 78 6.75 -13.83 6.55
N LYS A 79 6.12 -14.13 7.70
CA LYS A 79 6.83 -14.42 8.94
C LYS A 79 7.73 -15.65 8.81
N GLU A 80 7.21 -16.75 8.28
CA GLU A 80 7.94 -18.00 8.09
C GLU A 80 9.07 -17.83 7.05
N SER A 81 8.86 -17.02 6.03
CA SER A 81 9.88 -16.74 5.02
C SER A 81 11.12 -16.04 5.59
N LEU A 82 10.97 -15.20 6.63
CA LEU A 82 12.12 -14.60 7.31
C LEU A 82 13.04 -15.63 7.98
N ASP A 83 12.55 -16.85 8.25
CA ASP A 83 13.33 -17.91 8.85
C ASP A 83 14.13 -18.74 7.84
N LEU A 84 13.85 -18.61 6.55
CA LEU A 84 14.54 -19.31 5.48
C LEU A 84 16.01 -18.84 5.35
N ASN A 85 16.91 -19.78 5.10
CA ASN A 85 18.35 -19.49 4.96
C ASN A 85 18.64 -18.49 3.84
N ALA A 86 17.91 -18.56 2.72
CA ALA A 86 18.06 -17.62 1.61
C ALA A 86 17.76 -16.18 2.06
N VAL A 87 16.64 -15.97 2.76
CA VAL A 87 16.24 -14.66 3.27
C VAL A 87 17.18 -14.15 4.35
N LYS A 88 17.65 -15.03 5.26
CA LYS A 88 18.66 -14.66 6.27
C LYS A 88 20.00 -14.23 5.65
N GLY A 89 20.39 -14.86 4.54
CA GLY A 89 21.53 -14.44 3.72
C GLY A 89 21.35 -13.02 3.19
N GLU A 90 20.25 -12.76 2.49
CA GLU A 90 19.88 -11.44 1.97
C GLU A 90 19.81 -10.36 3.06
N ILE A 91 19.21 -10.67 4.22
CA ILE A 91 19.16 -9.73 5.37
C ILE A 91 20.58 -9.36 5.83
N THR A 92 21.48 -10.34 5.89
CA THR A 92 22.86 -10.11 6.33
C THR A 92 23.61 -9.24 5.33
N GLU A 93 23.45 -9.53 4.04
CA GLU A 93 24.03 -8.75 2.96
C GLU A 93 23.50 -7.32 2.96
N PHE A 94 22.18 -7.12 2.98
CA PHE A 94 21.60 -5.78 2.98
C PHE A 94 21.96 -4.98 4.23
N LYS A 95 22.05 -5.60 5.41
CA LYS A 95 22.56 -4.91 6.61
C LYS A 95 24.00 -4.43 6.45
N SER A 96 24.83 -5.19 5.72
CA SER A 96 26.20 -4.79 5.41
C SER A 96 26.23 -3.64 4.40
N VAL A 97 25.46 -3.75 3.31
CA VAL A 97 25.37 -2.73 2.25
C VAL A 97 24.84 -1.40 2.79
N PHE A 98 23.82 -1.46 3.65
CA PHE A 98 23.19 -0.28 4.25
C PHE A 98 23.69 -0.01 5.68
N ALA A 99 24.91 -0.44 6.01
CA ALA A 99 25.50 -0.18 7.31
C ALA A 99 25.74 1.33 7.51
N GLY A 100 25.07 1.92 8.50
CA GLY A 100 25.24 3.33 8.86
C GLY A 100 23.96 4.17 8.70
N PRO A 101 23.48 4.41 7.47
CA PRO A 101 22.27 5.20 7.26
C PRO A 101 21.01 4.44 7.68
N LYS A 102 19.97 5.19 8.04
CA LYS A 102 18.61 4.70 8.19
C LYS A 102 18.02 4.34 6.84
N VAL A 103 17.38 3.19 6.74
CA VAL A 103 16.81 2.69 5.48
C VAL A 103 15.33 3.06 5.41
N MET A 104 14.98 3.84 4.40
CA MET A 104 13.60 4.09 4.02
C MET A 104 13.26 3.29 2.76
N LEU A 105 12.03 2.79 2.67
CA LEU A 105 11.59 1.98 1.55
C LEU A 105 10.27 2.47 0.96
N GLY A 106 10.23 2.57 -0.35
CA GLY A 106 9.02 2.63 -1.15
C GLY A 106 8.98 1.47 -2.13
N VAL A 107 7.87 0.74 -2.16
CA VAL A 107 7.62 -0.34 -3.15
C VAL A 107 6.30 -0.06 -3.82
N ASP A 108 6.35 0.30 -5.09
CA ASP A 108 5.17 0.71 -5.84
C ASP A 108 5.26 0.20 -7.28
N ARG A 109 4.11 0.11 -7.94
CA ARG A 109 4.09 0.08 -9.41
C ARG A 109 4.34 1.49 -9.91
N LEU A 110 5.00 1.61 -11.05
CA LEU A 110 5.17 2.90 -11.72
C LEU A 110 3.82 3.39 -12.28
N ASP A 111 3.01 4.02 -11.43
CA ASP A 111 1.62 4.37 -11.72
C ASP A 111 1.31 5.74 -11.08
N MET A 112 0.59 6.59 -11.83
CA MET A 112 0.21 7.95 -11.44
C MET A 112 -0.48 7.99 -10.07
N ILE A 113 -1.25 6.96 -9.73
CA ILE A 113 -2.02 6.93 -8.47
C ILE A 113 -1.18 6.53 -7.26
N LYS A 114 0.03 6.02 -7.46
CA LYS A 114 0.91 5.57 -6.37
C LYS A 114 1.72 6.70 -5.74
N GLY A 115 1.70 7.90 -6.33
CA GLY A 115 2.24 9.11 -5.72
C GLY A 115 3.77 9.09 -5.56
N LEU A 116 4.49 8.51 -6.54
CA LEU A 116 5.95 8.45 -6.51
C LEU A 116 6.57 9.84 -6.53
N LEU A 117 6.03 10.76 -7.34
CA LEU A 117 6.54 12.14 -7.40
C LEU A 117 6.38 12.86 -6.06
N GLN A 118 5.20 12.73 -5.43
CA GLN A 118 4.93 13.31 -4.10
C GLN A 118 5.89 12.76 -3.04
N LYS A 119 6.21 11.46 -3.12
CA LYS A 119 7.19 10.84 -2.25
C LYS A 119 8.57 11.47 -2.38
N LEU A 120 9.05 11.60 -3.62
CA LEU A 120 10.38 12.13 -3.90
C LEU A 120 10.48 13.62 -3.56
N LEU A 121 9.43 14.40 -3.85
CA LEU A 121 9.32 15.80 -3.46
C LEU A 121 9.34 15.98 -1.94
N ALA A 122 8.62 15.14 -1.20
CA ALA A 122 8.61 15.19 0.25
C ALA A 122 9.97 14.79 0.85
N PHE A 123 10.62 13.79 0.27
CA PHE A 123 11.96 13.39 0.69
C PHE A 123 12.99 14.49 0.40
N GLU A 124 12.90 15.14 -0.76
CA GLU A 124 13.74 16.31 -1.03
C GLU A 124 13.52 17.42 0.00
N LYS A 125 12.27 17.81 0.23
CA LYS A 125 11.93 18.85 1.21
C LYS A 125 12.44 18.51 2.60
N PHE A 126 12.32 17.24 3.01
CA PHE A 126 12.89 16.74 4.25
C PHE A 126 14.41 17.00 4.32
N LEU A 127 15.16 16.69 3.26
CA LEU A 127 16.61 16.93 3.21
C LEU A 127 16.96 18.44 3.18
N GLU A 128 16.14 19.27 2.57
CA GLU A 128 16.31 20.73 2.58
C GLU A 128 16.22 21.30 4.00
N GLU A 129 15.20 20.86 4.74
CA GLU A 129 14.85 21.39 6.06
C GLU A 129 15.69 20.77 7.19
N ASN A 130 16.29 19.59 6.98
CA ASN A 130 17.00 18.83 8.00
C ASN A 130 18.46 18.60 7.61
N LYS A 131 19.25 19.68 7.62
CA LYS A 131 20.69 19.61 7.35
C LYS A 131 21.40 18.60 8.26
N GLY A 132 22.25 17.77 7.67
CA GLY A 132 22.99 16.69 8.33
C GLY A 132 22.33 15.31 8.23
N TRP A 133 21.16 15.20 7.58
CA TRP A 133 20.53 13.91 7.28
C TRP A 133 20.97 13.29 5.96
N GLU A 134 21.60 14.06 5.07
CA GLU A 134 21.94 13.66 3.69
C GLU A 134 22.81 12.39 3.61
N SER A 135 23.62 12.12 4.65
CA SER A 135 24.46 10.92 4.77
C SER A 135 23.94 9.90 5.80
N LYS A 136 22.84 10.21 6.49
CA LYS A 136 22.27 9.40 7.58
C LYS A 136 20.98 8.69 7.19
N VAL A 137 20.44 8.96 6.00
CA VAL A 137 19.26 8.28 5.49
C VAL A 137 19.43 7.95 4.02
N VAL A 138 18.86 6.83 3.61
CA VAL A 138 18.73 6.43 2.22
C VAL A 138 17.29 6.03 1.93
N LEU A 139 16.74 6.53 0.84
CA LEU A 139 15.45 6.10 0.29
C LEU A 139 15.69 5.09 -0.83
N LEU A 140 15.38 3.83 -0.55
CA LEU A 140 15.27 2.80 -1.58
C LEU A 140 13.86 2.85 -2.18
N GLN A 141 13.75 3.19 -3.46
CA GLN A 141 12.48 3.15 -4.19
C GLN A 141 12.53 2.06 -5.24
N ILE A 142 11.71 1.03 -5.05
CA ILE A 142 11.43 -0.01 -6.06
C ILE A 142 10.18 0.42 -6.82
N ALA A 143 10.31 0.55 -8.13
CA ALA A 143 9.23 0.87 -9.04
C ALA A 143 9.07 -0.27 -10.05
N ALA A 144 8.05 -1.11 -9.84
CA ALA A 144 7.75 -2.19 -10.78
C ALA A 144 7.15 -1.60 -12.07
N PRO A 145 7.75 -1.85 -13.25
CA PRO A 145 7.23 -1.36 -14.52
C PRO A 145 5.79 -1.84 -14.79
N THR A 146 4.96 -0.98 -15.35
CA THR A 146 3.61 -1.34 -15.78
C THR A 146 3.21 -0.48 -16.97
N ARG A 147 2.49 -1.04 -17.93
CA ARG A 147 1.94 -0.31 -19.09
C ARG A 147 2.97 0.57 -19.79
N SER A 148 4.18 0.04 -19.99
CA SER A 148 5.34 0.77 -20.51
C SER A 148 5.16 1.28 -21.95
N ASP A 149 4.15 0.78 -22.65
CA ASP A 149 3.73 1.17 -23.99
C ASP A 149 2.80 2.40 -24.00
N VAL A 150 2.28 2.81 -22.84
CA VAL A 150 1.36 3.95 -22.71
C VAL A 150 2.14 5.26 -22.51
N PRO A 151 1.95 6.28 -23.36
CA PRO A 151 2.73 7.53 -23.30
C PRO A 151 2.73 8.22 -21.92
N GLU A 152 1.60 8.23 -21.23
CA GLU A 152 1.48 8.83 -19.90
C GLU A 152 2.39 8.13 -18.88
N TYR A 153 2.56 6.81 -18.97
CA TYR A 153 3.44 6.05 -18.07
C TYR A 153 4.92 6.30 -18.40
N GLN A 154 5.25 6.52 -19.67
CA GLN A 154 6.60 6.91 -20.09
C GLN A 154 6.97 8.30 -19.59
N GLU A 155 6.03 9.25 -19.66
CA GLU A 155 6.21 10.60 -19.11
C GLU A 155 6.41 10.56 -17.59
N LEU A 156 5.58 9.82 -16.86
CA LEU A 156 5.77 9.62 -15.42
C LEU A 156 7.15 9.04 -15.09
N LYS A 157 7.59 8.03 -15.87
CA LYS A 157 8.93 7.45 -15.72
C LYS A 157 10.02 8.50 -15.87
N SER A 158 9.91 9.33 -16.91
CA SER A 158 10.86 10.41 -17.19
C SER A 158 10.91 11.40 -16.02
N GLN A 159 9.76 11.86 -15.54
CA GLN A 159 9.65 12.78 -14.41
C GLN A 159 10.24 12.20 -13.12
N VAL A 160 10.00 10.91 -12.85
CA VAL A 160 10.58 10.20 -11.70
C VAL A 160 12.10 10.13 -11.83
N HIS A 161 12.62 9.76 -13.00
CA HIS A 161 14.08 9.69 -13.22
C HIS A 161 14.74 11.06 -13.09
N GLU A 162 14.14 12.10 -13.65
CA GLU A 162 14.60 13.48 -13.52
C GLU A 162 14.65 13.90 -12.04
N MET A 163 13.58 13.60 -11.29
CA MET A 163 13.48 13.90 -9.87
C MET A 163 14.57 13.19 -9.06
N VAL A 164 14.77 11.88 -9.30
CA VAL A 164 15.83 11.10 -8.65
C VAL A 164 17.20 11.69 -8.97
N GLY A 165 17.48 12.00 -10.24
CA GLY A 165 18.73 12.60 -10.68
C GLY A 165 18.96 13.97 -10.04
N ARG A 166 17.92 14.80 -9.95
CA ARG A 166 17.98 16.13 -9.33
C ARG A 166 18.28 16.05 -7.83
N VAL A 167 17.59 15.19 -7.08
CA VAL A 167 17.83 15.04 -5.63
C VAL A 167 19.20 14.44 -5.36
N ASN A 168 19.57 13.37 -6.08
CA ASN A 168 20.91 12.78 -5.93
C ASN A 168 22.02 13.74 -6.33
N GLY A 169 21.85 14.55 -7.38
CA GLY A 169 22.82 15.56 -7.79
C GLY A 169 22.98 16.70 -6.79
N LYS A 170 21.92 17.04 -6.05
CA LYS A 170 21.91 18.15 -5.08
C LYS A 170 22.40 17.74 -3.69
N PHE A 171 22.09 16.54 -3.23
CA PHE A 171 22.39 16.08 -1.86
C PHE A 171 23.34 14.88 -1.79
N GLY A 172 23.60 14.22 -2.93
CA GLY A 172 24.55 13.13 -3.01
C GLY A 172 25.98 13.60 -2.77
N THR A 173 26.80 12.68 -2.30
CA THR A 173 28.24 12.85 -2.12
C THR A 173 28.97 11.72 -2.84
N PHE A 174 30.31 11.78 -2.91
CA PHE A 174 31.11 10.68 -3.45
C PHE A 174 30.91 9.34 -2.71
N LYS A 175 30.35 9.37 -1.49
CA LYS A 175 30.16 8.19 -0.64
C LYS A 175 28.70 7.78 -0.50
N THR A 176 27.76 8.70 -0.71
CA THR A 176 26.35 8.47 -0.37
C THR A 176 25.43 9.02 -1.44
N TYR A 177 24.41 8.23 -1.79
CA TYR A 177 23.32 8.66 -2.65
C TYR A 177 22.05 8.60 -1.82
N PRO A 178 21.34 9.73 -1.63
CA PRO A 178 20.15 9.75 -0.77
C PRO A 178 19.00 8.93 -1.34
N ILE A 179 18.96 8.71 -2.66
CA ILE A 179 17.94 7.89 -3.32
C ILE A 179 18.59 6.78 -4.15
N ILE A 180 18.20 5.54 -3.88
CA ILE A 180 18.47 4.39 -4.73
C ILE A 180 17.17 4.00 -5.42
N TYR A 181 17.12 4.16 -6.74
CA TYR A 181 15.92 3.88 -7.53
C TYR A 181 16.12 2.62 -8.38
N LEU A 182 15.18 1.67 -8.25
CA LEU A 182 15.19 0.41 -8.98
C LEU A 182 13.94 0.29 -9.86
N ASP A 183 14.14 0.38 -11.17
CA ASP A 183 13.10 0.20 -12.19
C ASP A 183 12.94 -1.28 -12.58
N LYS A 184 12.62 -2.12 -11.60
CA LYS A 184 12.47 -3.57 -11.78
C LYS A 184 11.57 -4.18 -10.72
N THR A 185 11.10 -5.39 -10.98
CA THR A 185 10.57 -6.26 -9.95
C THR A 185 11.70 -6.82 -9.09
N VAL A 186 11.39 -7.13 -7.84
CA VAL A 186 12.31 -7.76 -6.89
C VAL A 186 11.72 -9.09 -6.48
N GLU A 187 12.56 -10.12 -6.42
CA GLU A 187 12.14 -11.46 -5.98
C GLU A 187 11.66 -11.44 -4.53
N PHE A 188 10.78 -12.38 -4.22
CA PHE A 188 10.06 -12.39 -2.96
C PHE A 188 10.98 -12.46 -1.73
N GLU A 189 12.02 -13.28 -1.79
CA GLU A 189 13.01 -13.45 -0.71
C GLU A 189 13.76 -12.15 -0.42
N ALA A 190 14.26 -11.50 -1.47
CA ALA A 190 14.94 -10.21 -1.36
C ALA A 190 13.98 -9.11 -0.86
N LEU A 191 12.72 -9.11 -1.31
CA LEU A 191 11.71 -8.17 -0.83
C LEU A 191 11.41 -8.35 0.67
N CYS A 192 11.28 -9.60 1.14
CA CYS A 192 11.10 -9.88 2.57
C CYS A 192 12.30 -9.41 3.39
N ALA A 193 13.52 -9.65 2.90
CA ALA A 193 14.74 -9.18 3.53
C ALA A 193 14.81 -7.65 3.60
N LEU A 194 14.47 -6.96 2.51
CA LEU A 194 14.40 -5.50 2.47
C LEU A 194 13.37 -4.96 3.46
N TYR A 195 12.17 -5.54 3.51
CA TYR A 195 11.19 -5.17 4.53
C TYR A 195 11.79 -5.32 5.93
N ALA A 196 12.38 -6.47 6.26
CA ALA A 196 12.92 -6.75 7.60
C ALA A 196 14.00 -5.76 8.08
N ILE A 197 14.79 -5.18 7.17
CA ILE A 197 15.84 -4.21 7.53
C ILE A 197 15.39 -2.75 7.49
N THR A 198 14.23 -2.46 6.88
CA THR A 198 13.76 -1.09 6.63
C THR A 198 13.29 -0.41 7.91
N ASP A 199 13.90 0.73 8.26
CA ASP A 199 13.50 1.56 9.40
C ASP A 199 12.17 2.28 9.17
N VAL A 200 11.90 2.76 7.95
CA VAL A 200 10.66 3.49 7.62
C VAL A 200 10.10 3.06 6.26
N ALA A 201 8.88 2.55 6.22
CA ALA A 201 8.14 2.35 4.98
C ALA A 201 7.33 3.61 4.65
N LEU A 202 7.41 4.07 3.40
CA LEU A 202 6.78 5.30 2.93
C LEU A 202 5.78 5.02 1.80
N ILE A 203 4.49 5.07 2.15
CA ILE A 203 3.37 4.79 1.24
C ILE A 203 2.60 6.09 0.98
N THR A 204 2.75 6.66 -0.22
CA THR A 204 2.20 7.98 -0.59
C THR A 204 1.14 7.91 -1.69
N SER A 205 0.42 6.79 -1.79
CA SER A 205 -0.61 6.61 -2.83
C SER A 205 -1.65 7.73 -2.80
N LEU A 206 -1.88 8.36 -3.94
CA LEU A 206 -2.89 9.43 -4.12
C LEU A 206 -4.30 8.85 -4.12
N ARG A 207 -4.43 7.59 -4.53
CA ARG A 207 -5.65 6.80 -4.44
C ARG A 207 -5.32 5.33 -4.54
N ASP A 208 -5.69 4.54 -3.53
CA ASP A 208 -5.45 3.10 -3.54
C ASP A 208 -6.63 2.35 -2.93
N GLY A 209 -7.11 1.31 -3.60
CA GLY A 209 -8.21 0.51 -3.07
C GLY A 209 -7.81 -0.26 -1.82
N MET A 210 -6.63 -0.87 -1.86
CA MET A 210 -5.94 -1.45 -0.72
C MET A 210 -4.43 -1.43 -1.02
N ASN A 211 -3.62 -1.15 -0.01
CA ASN A 211 -2.17 -1.16 -0.15
C ASN A 211 -1.59 -2.36 0.60
N LEU A 212 -1.38 -3.48 -0.09
CA LEU A 212 -0.89 -4.71 0.54
C LEU A 212 0.57 -4.61 0.97
N VAL A 213 1.39 -3.83 0.26
CA VAL A 213 2.79 -3.52 0.65
C VAL A 213 2.87 -3.05 2.11
N SER A 214 1.93 -2.22 2.57
CA SER A 214 1.88 -1.79 3.97
C SER A 214 1.64 -2.94 4.97
N TYR A 215 0.87 -3.97 4.60
CA TYR A 215 0.66 -5.16 5.42
C TYR A 215 1.88 -6.07 5.40
N GLU A 216 2.48 -6.27 4.21
CA GLU A 216 3.68 -7.09 4.00
C GLU A 216 4.84 -6.54 4.83
N TYR A 217 5.05 -5.22 4.78
CA TYR A 217 6.04 -4.53 5.59
C TYR A 217 5.84 -4.80 7.09
N VAL A 218 4.63 -4.58 7.61
CA VAL A 218 4.29 -4.78 9.02
C VAL A 218 4.52 -6.24 9.45
N ALA A 219 4.17 -7.20 8.59
CA ALA A 219 4.38 -8.63 8.87
C ALA A 219 5.87 -8.96 9.04
N CYS A 220 6.75 -8.31 8.27
CA CYS A 220 8.20 -8.51 8.34
C CYS A 220 8.91 -7.67 9.42
N GLN A 221 8.21 -6.79 10.15
CA GLN A 221 8.81 -5.86 11.12
C GLN A 221 9.00 -6.44 12.54
N GLU A 222 8.81 -7.74 12.77
CA GLU A 222 8.82 -8.31 14.13
C GLU A 222 10.14 -8.11 14.90
N SER A 223 11.28 -8.00 14.21
CA SER A 223 12.58 -7.74 14.84
C SER A 223 12.96 -6.25 14.87
N ASN A 224 12.66 -5.50 13.81
CA ASN A 224 13.14 -4.12 13.64
C ASN A 224 12.16 -3.06 14.17
N LYS A 225 10.86 -3.35 14.22
CA LYS A 225 9.82 -2.42 14.67
C LYS A 225 9.86 -1.09 13.89
N GLY A 226 10.07 -1.18 12.58
CA GLY A 226 10.13 0.01 11.74
C GLY A 226 8.79 0.75 11.68
N VAL A 227 8.85 2.01 11.24
CA VAL A 227 7.72 2.94 11.21
C VAL A 227 7.02 2.90 9.86
N LEU A 228 5.70 2.81 9.86
CA LEU A 228 4.90 2.92 8.64
C LEU A 228 4.35 4.34 8.51
N ILE A 229 4.73 5.05 7.44
CA ILE A 229 4.07 6.27 6.99
C ILE A 229 3.08 5.90 5.88
N LEU A 230 1.82 6.28 6.05
CA LEU A 230 0.72 5.79 5.22
C LEU A 230 -0.19 6.92 4.75
N SER A 231 -0.40 7.00 3.44
CA SER A 231 -1.36 7.92 2.85
C SER A 231 -2.78 7.67 3.37
N GLU A 232 -3.49 8.74 3.73
CA GLU A 232 -4.92 8.69 4.08
C GLU A 232 -5.80 8.19 2.92
N PHE A 233 -5.34 8.31 1.68
CA PHE A 233 -6.05 7.86 0.47
C PHE A 233 -5.76 6.40 0.11
N ALA A 234 -4.96 5.69 0.91
CA ALA A 234 -4.80 4.26 0.79
C ALA A 234 -5.85 3.55 1.64
N GLY A 235 -6.60 2.59 1.06
CA GLY A 235 -7.57 1.81 1.81
C GLY A 235 -7.01 1.11 3.06
N ALA A 236 -5.70 0.85 3.08
CA ALA A 236 -5.00 0.32 4.25
C ALA A 236 -5.05 1.26 5.47
N ALA A 237 -5.21 2.57 5.29
CA ALA A 237 -5.28 3.54 6.38
C ALA A 237 -6.48 3.30 7.30
N GLN A 238 -7.56 2.72 6.78
CA GLN A 238 -8.73 2.35 7.59
C GLN A 238 -8.41 1.27 8.62
N SER A 239 -7.45 0.39 8.31
CA SER A 239 -7.04 -0.71 9.19
C SER A 239 -5.78 -0.37 9.98
N LEU A 240 -4.76 0.20 9.34
CA LEU A 240 -3.42 0.38 9.88
C LEU A 240 -3.15 1.81 10.38
N GLY A 241 -4.11 2.73 10.22
CA GLY A 241 -3.92 4.15 10.55
C GLY A 241 -3.63 4.42 12.02
N ALA A 242 -4.12 3.56 12.94
CA ALA A 242 -3.90 3.73 14.36
C ALA A 242 -2.46 3.39 14.81
N GLY A 243 -1.74 2.53 14.08
CA GLY A 243 -0.31 2.28 14.29
C GLY A 243 0.60 3.04 13.32
N ALA A 244 0.10 3.50 12.17
CA ALA A 244 0.87 4.27 11.20
C ALA A 244 0.96 5.77 11.56
N ILE A 245 1.87 6.49 10.90
CA ILE A 245 1.77 7.95 10.75
C ILE A 245 0.96 8.19 9.47
N VAL A 246 -0.30 8.62 9.64
CA VAL A 246 -1.19 8.91 8.51
C VAL A 246 -0.86 10.31 7.96
N VAL A 247 -0.75 10.42 6.65
CA VAL A 247 -0.38 11.67 5.96
C VAL A 247 -1.27 11.94 4.75
N ASN A 248 -1.46 13.21 4.43
CA ASN A 248 -1.94 13.64 3.12
C ASN A 248 -0.75 13.76 2.13
N PRO A 249 -0.64 12.89 1.10
CA PRO A 249 0.47 12.93 0.15
C PRO A 249 0.50 14.20 -0.73
N TRP A 250 -0.58 14.96 -0.83
CA TRP A 250 -0.58 16.25 -1.52
C TRP A 250 0.09 17.35 -0.71
N ASN A 251 0.18 17.18 0.61
CA ASN A 251 0.85 18.10 1.51
C ASN A 251 2.32 17.68 1.69
N ILE A 252 3.18 18.14 0.79
CA ILE A 252 4.61 17.79 0.78
C ILE A 252 5.30 18.14 2.10
N ALA A 253 4.91 19.22 2.77
CA ALA A 253 5.46 19.62 4.07
C ALA A 253 5.08 18.65 5.19
N GLU A 254 3.83 18.18 5.19
CA GLU A 254 3.36 17.19 6.16
C GLU A 254 4.08 15.85 5.99
N VAL A 255 4.24 15.39 4.74
CA VAL A 255 4.99 14.14 4.48
C VAL A 255 6.46 14.31 4.90
N ALA A 256 7.10 15.44 4.60
CA ALA A 256 8.46 15.73 5.04
C ALA A 256 8.60 15.74 6.58
N GLY A 257 7.65 16.37 7.28
CA GLY A 257 7.58 16.37 8.74
C GLY A 257 7.34 14.97 9.32
N ALA A 258 6.50 14.17 8.68
CA ALA A 258 6.27 12.77 9.05
C ALA A 258 7.51 11.91 8.87
N ILE A 259 8.29 12.12 7.80
CA ILE A 259 9.59 11.46 7.60
C ILE A 259 10.53 11.80 8.75
N LYS A 260 10.65 13.09 9.10
CA LYS A 260 11.49 13.53 10.21
C LYS A 260 11.07 12.90 11.53
N HIS A 261 9.77 12.92 11.83
CA HIS A 261 9.22 12.29 13.02
C HIS A 261 9.49 10.78 13.05
N ALA A 262 9.29 10.07 11.94
CA ALA A 262 9.54 8.63 11.87
C ALA A 262 11.01 8.26 12.13
N LEU A 263 11.94 9.05 11.60
CA LEU A 263 13.38 8.82 11.78
C LEU A 263 13.87 9.12 13.20
N ASP A 264 13.26 10.09 13.88
CA ASP A 264 13.56 10.44 15.28
C ASP A 264 12.79 9.61 16.30
N MET A 265 11.85 8.77 15.86
CA MET A 265 10.92 8.07 16.73
C MET A 265 11.64 7.16 17.72
N LEU A 266 11.32 7.32 19.01
CA LEU A 266 11.90 6.53 20.08
C LEU A 266 11.49 5.04 19.99
N PRO A 267 12.34 4.10 20.44
CA PRO A 267 12.07 2.66 20.35
C PRO A 267 10.74 2.22 20.98
N ASP A 268 10.37 2.80 22.13
CA ASP A 268 9.12 2.43 22.82
C ASP A 268 7.87 2.81 22.02
N GLU A 269 7.91 3.96 21.33
CA GLU A 269 6.82 4.37 20.46
C GLU A 269 6.74 3.49 19.21
N ARG A 270 7.90 3.16 18.62
CA ARG A 270 8.03 2.23 17.49
C ARG A 270 7.41 0.87 17.82
N GLU A 271 7.78 0.28 18.95
CA GLU A 271 7.23 -1.01 19.42
C GLU A 271 5.70 -0.94 19.59
N ARG A 272 5.20 0.10 20.28
CA ARG A 272 3.76 0.27 20.53
C ARG A 272 2.97 0.36 19.22
N ARG A 273 3.47 1.15 18.26
CA ARG A 273 2.85 1.33 16.94
C ARG A 273 2.89 0.04 16.11
N HIS A 274 4.05 -0.63 16.06
CA HIS A 274 4.20 -1.92 15.38
C HIS A 274 3.25 -2.95 15.96
N LYS A 275 3.21 -3.13 17.28
CA LYS A 275 2.35 -4.10 17.96
C LYS A 275 0.87 -3.90 17.64
N HIS A 276 0.42 -2.65 17.54
CA HIS A 276 -0.96 -2.35 17.16
C HIS A 276 -1.27 -2.85 15.74
N ASN A 277 -0.46 -2.45 14.76
CA ASN A 277 -0.67 -2.83 13.37
C ASN A 277 -0.46 -4.33 13.14
N TYR A 278 0.55 -4.93 13.77
CA TYR A 278 0.83 -6.36 13.65
C TYR A 278 -0.35 -7.22 14.10
N LYS A 279 -1.01 -6.86 15.21
CA LYS A 279 -2.23 -7.54 15.67
C LYS A 279 -3.32 -7.54 14.60
N ILE A 280 -3.49 -6.43 13.87
CA ILE A 280 -4.50 -6.30 12.82
C ILE A 280 -4.13 -7.14 11.61
N VAL A 281 -2.88 -7.06 11.15
CA VAL A 281 -2.35 -7.81 10.00
C VAL A 281 -2.42 -9.32 10.23
N SER A 282 -2.08 -9.79 11.44
CA SER A 282 -2.14 -11.21 11.79
C SER A 282 -3.57 -11.75 11.96
N ALA A 283 -4.53 -10.89 12.34
CA ALA A 283 -5.91 -11.31 12.56
C ALA A 283 -6.76 -11.30 11.26
N HIS A 284 -6.46 -10.41 10.31
CA HIS A 284 -7.25 -10.23 9.10
C HIS A 284 -6.47 -10.74 7.88
N THR A 285 -6.46 -12.06 7.70
CA THR A 285 -5.67 -12.70 6.64
C THR A 285 -6.43 -12.83 5.33
N ALA A 286 -5.71 -13.08 4.24
CA ALA A 286 -6.31 -13.38 2.93
C ALA A 286 -7.24 -14.61 2.99
N GLN A 287 -6.91 -15.62 3.82
CA GLN A 287 -7.74 -16.81 4.03
C GLN A 287 -9.04 -16.46 4.75
N GLU A 288 -8.97 -15.61 5.77
CA GLU A 288 -10.16 -15.14 6.49
C GLU A 288 -11.04 -14.28 5.57
N TRP A 289 -10.43 -13.43 4.74
CA TRP A 289 -11.13 -12.71 3.68
C TRP A 289 -11.81 -13.68 2.71
N ALA A 290 -11.12 -14.72 2.23
CA ALA A 290 -11.68 -15.69 1.29
C ALA A 290 -12.85 -16.47 1.89
N LYS A 291 -12.76 -16.89 3.17
CA LYS A 291 -13.88 -17.53 3.90
C LYS A 291 -15.09 -16.60 3.98
N ASN A 292 -14.87 -15.35 4.36
CA ASN A 292 -15.95 -14.35 4.45
C ASN A 292 -16.45 -13.87 3.08
N TYR A 293 -15.70 -14.11 2.01
CA TYR A 293 -16.08 -13.76 0.64
C TYR A 293 -16.91 -14.85 -0.06
N VAL A 294 -16.62 -16.12 0.18
CA VAL A 294 -17.24 -17.24 -0.56
C VAL A 294 -18.56 -17.72 0.07
N TRP A 295 -18.82 -17.38 1.34
CA TRP A 295 -20.05 -17.72 2.06
C TRP A 295 -21.04 -16.56 2.15
#